data_AF-A0A930PDN5-F1
#
_entry.id   AF-A0A930PDN5-F1
#
_cell.length_a   1.000
_cell.length_b   1.000
_cell.length_c   1.000
_cell.angle_alpha   90.00
_cell.angle_beta   90.00
_cell.angle_gamma   90.00
#
_symmetry.space_group_name_H-M   'P 1'
#
loop_
_entity.id
_entity.type
_entity.pdbx_description
1 polymer ?
#
loop_
_entity_poly.entity_id
_entity_poly.type
_entity_poly.pdbx_seq_one_letter_code
_entity_poly.pdbx_strand_id
1 'polypeptide(L)'
;MKKQYFLAIAMFMLLTVFAACSSDDNLDNGKGKVDVASKFEFPVTFADYNSDVQVGNTRAAADASDTLKHEFVNMGNGIVADVTLQRDKENLSGNPAKAASTRTLTNDSYTMLAYQSGVLKGELKGFISGGNFIPNAGDPTAMSLAPGNYDFVLYSTSYFTRSGNNLTLTNANEYAILGRTNYTVTATPQKQKVSFAMKHTAARVRVKFNTYVKVQPSNFNVSFSAANPAEVPSSAVYDAATGTWSTSGTGGSFGFGGSSAWTESGSVTYSYTSPSYSYIFPGSNITNLKATFGNTTIYTENLYGKSLTFALTPVLASVANGSYLISITFHYNFLYLMTDGTTGLFSETTFGGGTKTPIAVVISQSKKLAAALEEVSSDYQNYSGVVNSGVINIPWSSWEPGSTFTADGADGYKFTWEASGSADGTTIKANEQTRFPAFYSAAHYTPTLPTGKTLTGSIVGKKWFLPSLGEVLKIYGALKDIGPAGGLYSRSMGGGMMDLNYWQWGPYSEGHLSGMAPMAFRQVNGVSPVSLMLTSSQTSTGAGIAADYHVEIGGYSQKVRPFIHY
;
A
#
# COMPACT_ATOMS: atom_id res chain seq x y z
N MET A 1 23.27 1.70 47.20
CA MET A 1 22.42 2.65 47.95
C MET A 1 21.89 3.71 46.97
N LYS A 2 20.56 3.93 47.00
CA LYS A 2 19.76 5.06 46.44
C LYS A 2 19.75 5.20 44.90
N LYS A 3 18.68 4.81 44.19
CA LYS A 3 17.32 5.40 44.00
C LYS A 3 17.30 6.79 43.33
N GLN A 4 16.74 6.80 42.10
CA GLN A 4 15.82 7.79 41.48
C GLN A 4 16.37 9.25 41.33
N TYR A 5 16.12 10.02 40.26
CA TYR A 5 14.82 10.41 39.70
C TYR A 5 14.93 10.96 38.27
N PHE A 6 13.89 10.63 37.50
CA PHE A 6 13.40 11.25 36.29
C PHE A 6 12.77 12.64 36.57
N LEU A 7 12.54 13.40 35.49
CA LEU A 7 11.79 14.67 35.36
C LEU A 7 12.53 15.97 35.72
N ALA A 8 13.10 16.59 34.68
CA ALA A 8 13.22 18.03 34.58
C ALA A 8 12.69 18.48 33.22
N ILE A 9 12.14 19.69 33.19
CA ILE A 9 11.71 20.51 32.04
C ILE A 9 10.20 20.41 31.70
N ALA A 10 9.39 21.18 32.44
CA ALA A 10 8.24 21.92 31.90
C ALA A 10 7.66 22.85 32.98
N MET A 11 8.39 23.90 33.35
CA MET A 11 7.82 25.02 34.11
C MET A 11 8.64 26.27 33.83
N PHE A 12 8.37 26.90 32.68
CA PHE A 12 8.85 28.25 32.38
C PHE A 12 7.67 29.05 31.83
N MET A 13 7.62 30.32 32.26
CA MET A 13 6.59 31.33 32.03
C MET A 13 5.39 31.29 33.00
N LEU A 14 5.71 31.42 34.28
CA LEU A 14 4.93 32.25 35.20
C LEU A 14 5.70 33.58 35.39
N LEU A 15 4.96 34.68 35.54
CA LEU A 15 5.35 36.05 35.92
C LEU A 15 5.66 37.05 34.79
N THR A 16 4.61 37.76 34.37
CA THR A 16 4.70 39.21 34.13
C THR A 16 3.58 39.93 34.90
N VAL A 17 4.00 40.47 36.05
CA VAL A 17 3.52 41.62 36.84
C VAL A 17 2.16 42.25 36.50
N PHE A 18 1.27 42.22 37.49
CA PHE A 18 0.15 43.15 37.67
C PHE A 18 0.68 44.52 38.16
N ALA A 19 0.33 45.61 37.47
CA ALA A 19 0.08 46.93 38.06
C ALA A 19 -0.46 47.93 37.01
N ALA A 20 -1.76 48.17 37.03
CA ALA A 20 -2.38 49.48 36.75
C ALA A 20 -3.89 49.42 37.10
N CYS A 21 -4.26 50.03 38.23
CA CYS A 21 -5.63 50.49 38.52
C CYS A 21 -5.97 51.64 37.56
N SER A 22 -7.14 51.70 36.92
CA SER A 22 -8.38 52.35 37.41
C SER A 22 -9.20 52.57 36.11
N SER A 23 -10.49 52.26 36.02
CA SER A 23 -11.58 52.97 36.68
C SER A 23 -12.77 52.07 37.01
N ASP A 24 -13.43 52.40 38.12
CA ASP A 24 -14.71 51.87 38.59
C ASP A 24 -15.81 51.92 37.52
N ASP A 25 -16.68 50.90 37.51
CA ASP A 25 -18.12 51.15 37.42
C ASP A 25 -18.93 49.96 37.99
N ASN A 26 -19.71 50.32 39.01
CA ASN A 26 -20.87 49.68 39.62
C ASN A 26 -20.79 48.23 40.14
N LEU A 27 -20.73 48.18 41.47
CA LEU A 27 -21.32 47.15 42.32
C LEU A 27 -22.82 47.00 42.01
N ASP A 28 -23.18 45.97 41.24
CA ASP A 28 -24.49 45.34 41.38
C ASP A 28 -24.29 43.97 42.03
N ASN A 29 -24.56 43.92 43.33
CA ASN A 29 -24.47 42.73 44.15
C ASN A 29 -25.84 42.04 44.13
N GLY A 30 -26.11 41.24 43.10
CA GLY A 30 -27.37 40.50 43.02
C GLY A 30 -27.52 39.58 41.82
N LYS A 31 -26.93 38.36 41.87
CA LYS A 31 -27.26 37.23 40.97
C LYS A 31 -27.49 37.60 39.48
N GLY A 32 -26.70 38.54 38.97
CA GLY A 32 -26.85 39.09 37.63
C GLY A 32 -26.34 38.12 36.58
N LYS A 33 -27.05 38.03 35.45
CA LYS A 33 -26.53 37.33 34.28
C LYS A 33 -25.28 38.04 33.75
N VAL A 34 -24.30 37.27 33.32
CA VAL A 34 -23.05 37.75 32.73
C VAL A 34 -23.24 37.89 31.23
N ASP A 35 -22.93 39.06 30.67
CA ASP A 35 -22.88 39.27 29.23
C ASP A 35 -21.67 38.54 28.63
N VAL A 36 -21.95 37.45 27.93
CA VAL A 36 -20.94 36.58 27.33
C VAL A 36 -20.32 37.23 26.10
N ALA A 37 -21.07 38.01 25.32
CA ALA A 37 -20.58 38.56 24.05
C ALA A 37 -19.49 39.63 24.24
N SER A 38 -19.62 40.48 25.27
CA SER A 38 -18.71 41.61 25.50
C SER A 38 -17.58 41.32 26.49
N LYS A 39 -17.74 40.32 27.36
CA LYS A 39 -16.82 40.07 28.48
C LYS A 39 -15.97 38.81 28.31
N PHE A 40 -16.34 37.89 27.42
CA PHE A 40 -15.61 36.63 27.28
C PHE A 40 -14.66 36.67 26.08
N GLU A 41 -13.58 35.91 26.19
CA GLU A 41 -12.73 35.55 25.06
C GLU A 41 -12.98 34.09 24.67
N PHE A 42 -12.98 33.81 23.36
CA PHE A 42 -13.22 32.47 22.83
C PHE A 42 -12.02 31.97 22.02
N PRO A 43 -10.92 31.54 22.66
CA PRO A 43 -9.80 30.94 21.94
C PRO A 43 -10.23 29.69 21.18
N VAL A 44 -9.81 29.59 19.92
CA VAL A 44 -10.12 28.47 19.05
C VAL A 44 -8.85 27.80 18.54
N THR A 45 -8.82 26.48 18.67
CA THR A 45 -7.80 25.60 18.08
C THR A 45 -8.47 24.63 17.13
N PHE A 46 -7.74 24.15 16.13
CA PHE A 46 -8.22 23.16 15.16
C PHE A 46 -7.43 21.88 15.38
N ALA A 47 -8.16 20.79 15.62
CA ALA A 47 -7.58 19.49 15.82
C ALA A 47 -7.31 18.81 14.48
N ASP A 48 -6.15 18.17 14.35
CA ASP A 48 -5.88 17.31 13.21
C ASP A 48 -6.78 16.06 13.25
N TYR A 49 -7.00 15.46 12.08
CA TYR A 49 -7.62 14.14 11.98
C TYR A 49 -6.85 13.10 12.82
N ASN A 50 -7.59 12.14 13.40
CA ASN A 50 -7.08 11.11 14.31
C ASN A 50 -6.50 11.62 15.66
N SER A 51 -6.60 12.91 16.00
CA SER A 51 -6.11 13.45 17.29
C SER A 51 -6.76 12.85 18.55
N ASP A 52 -7.94 12.25 18.40
CA ASP A 52 -8.68 11.60 19.50
C ASP A 52 -8.18 10.19 19.83
N VAL A 53 -7.24 9.67 19.06
CA VAL A 53 -6.65 8.33 19.24
C VAL A 53 -5.15 8.49 19.30
N GLN A 54 -4.51 8.04 20.38
CA GLN A 54 -3.05 7.89 20.40
C GLN A 54 -2.66 6.78 19.41
N VAL A 55 -2.42 7.17 18.16
CA VAL A 55 -1.74 6.31 17.18
C VAL A 55 -0.26 6.42 17.49
N GLY A 56 0.37 5.31 17.85
CA GLY A 56 1.74 5.24 18.36
C GLY A 56 2.72 6.14 17.60
N ASN A 57 3.17 7.19 18.28
CA ASN A 57 4.26 8.05 17.84
C ASN A 57 5.59 7.29 17.97
N THR A 58 5.92 6.45 16.98
CA THR A 58 7.28 5.94 16.82
C THR A 58 7.63 5.79 15.35
N ARG A 59 8.76 6.39 14.96
CA ARG A 59 9.37 6.25 13.63
C ARG A 59 9.88 4.83 13.46
N ALA A 60 9.25 4.03 12.61
CA ALA A 60 9.82 2.90 11.88
C ALA A 60 8.76 2.39 10.89
N ALA A 61 9.14 1.50 9.98
CA ALA A 61 8.28 0.88 8.97
C ALA A 61 6.90 0.48 9.51
N ALA A 62 5.89 0.46 8.63
CA ALA A 62 4.53 0.01 8.93
C ALA A 62 4.55 -1.25 9.82
N ASP A 63 4.30 -1.09 11.12
CA ASP A 63 4.18 -2.21 12.03
C ASP A 63 2.91 -2.97 11.64
N ALA A 64 3.00 -4.30 11.62
CA ALA A 64 1.85 -5.18 11.39
C ALA A 64 0.69 -4.94 12.41
N SER A 65 0.94 -4.17 13.48
CA SER A 65 -0.05 -3.76 14.49
C SER A 65 -0.95 -2.59 14.09
N ASP A 66 -0.66 -1.85 13.01
CA ASP A 66 -1.53 -0.76 12.51
C ASP A 66 -2.56 -1.22 11.47
N THR A 67 -2.37 -2.42 10.93
CA THR A 67 -3.36 -3.09 10.09
C THR A 67 -4.57 -3.41 10.95
N LEU A 68 -5.60 -2.58 10.81
CA LEU A 68 -6.87 -2.85 11.47
C LEU A 68 -7.43 -4.16 10.94
N LYS A 69 -7.29 -4.42 9.62
CA LYS A 69 -7.87 -5.57 8.92
C LYS A 69 -7.16 -5.90 7.60
N HIS A 70 -7.23 -7.16 7.15
CA HIS A 70 -6.59 -7.70 5.95
C HIS A 70 -7.44 -8.81 5.30
N GLU A 71 -7.55 -8.85 3.97
CA GLU A 71 -8.21 -9.92 3.21
C GLU A 71 -7.61 -10.08 1.81
N PHE A 72 -7.47 -11.33 1.34
CA PHE A 72 -7.20 -11.63 -0.06
C PHE A 72 -8.51 -11.89 -0.81
N VAL A 73 -8.71 -11.21 -1.94
CA VAL A 73 -9.89 -11.38 -2.79
C VAL A 73 -9.47 -11.73 -4.20
N ASN A 74 -9.99 -12.83 -4.71
CA ASN A 74 -9.79 -13.21 -6.10
C ASN A 74 -10.69 -12.35 -7.00
N MET A 75 -10.09 -11.51 -7.85
CA MET A 75 -10.80 -10.65 -8.80
C MET A 75 -11.13 -11.35 -10.14
N GLY A 76 -10.71 -12.61 -10.28
CA GLY A 76 -10.73 -13.32 -11.55
C GLY A 76 -9.69 -12.77 -12.53
N ASN A 77 -9.67 -13.31 -13.76
CA ASN A 77 -8.76 -12.91 -14.83
C ASN A 77 -7.27 -12.93 -14.43
N GLY A 78 -6.90 -13.83 -13.51
CA GLY A 78 -5.52 -13.94 -13.05
C GLY A 78 -5.06 -12.86 -12.08
N ILE A 79 -5.95 -12.08 -11.47
CA ILE A 79 -5.59 -11.09 -10.45
C ILE A 79 -6.18 -11.46 -9.08
N VAL A 80 -5.35 -11.34 -8.05
CA VAL A 80 -5.74 -11.43 -6.63
C VAL A 80 -5.42 -10.09 -5.99
N ALA A 81 -6.37 -9.51 -5.26
CA ALA A 81 -6.19 -8.28 -4.50
C ALA A 81 -5.91 -8.62 -3.04
N ASP A 82 -4.85 -8.08 -2.49
CA ASP A 82 -4.60 -8.00 -1.05
C ASP A 82 -5.10 -6.63 -0.56
N VAL A 83 -6.16 -6.64 0.25
CA VAL A 83 -6.80 -5.43 0.78
C VAL A 83 -6.45 -5.26 2.25
N THR A 84 -5.93 -4.09 2.61
CA THR A 84 -5.69 -3.71 4.01
C THR A 84 -6.35 -2.38 4.35
N LEU A 85 -6.85 -2.29 5.58
CA LEU A 85 -7.40 -1.06 6.16
C LEU A 85 -6.56 -0.63 7.35
N GLN A 86 -6.14 0.64 7.36
CA GLN A 86 -5.31 1.23 8.40
C GLN A 86 -5.82 2.62 8.79
N ARG A 87 -5.41 3.13 9.96
CA ARG A 87 -5.49 4.57 10.23
C ARG A 87 -4.49 5.29 9.34
N ASP A 88 -4.92 6.39 8.71
CA ASP A 88 -3.98 7.18 7.91
C ASP A 88 -3.08 8.00 8.82
N LYS A 89 -1.77 7.91 8.57
CA LYS A 89 -0.71 8.57 9.35
C LYS A 89 -0.06 9.75 8.61
N GLU A 90 -0.42 10.07 7.37
CA GLU A 90 0.31 11.12 6.64
C GLU A 90 0.20 12.50 7.31
N ASN A 91 -0.91 12.83 7.95
CA ASN A 91 -1.01 14.05 8.72
C ASN A 91 -0.36 13.97 10.11
N LEU A 92 0.02 12.78 10.58
CA LEU A 92 0.84 12.58 11.78
C LEU A 92 2.33 12.79 11.51
N SER A 93 2.75 12.84 10.24
CA SER A 93 4.17 12.94 9.84
C SER A 93 4.83 14.29 10.16
N GLY A 94 4.11 15.22 10.80
CA GLY A 94 4.68 16.48 11.29
C GLY A 94 5.19 17.42 10.19
N ASN A 95 4.75 17.24 8.93
CA ASN A 95 5.13 18.13 7.83
C ASN A 95 4.39 19.49 7.96
N PRO A 96 5.06 20.58 8.37
CA PRO A 96 4.41 21.83 8.73
C PRO A 96 3.76 22.54 7.53
N ALA A 97 4.25 22.27 6.31
CA ALA A 97 3.78 22.93 5.09
C ALA A 97 2.40 22.46 4.63
N LYS A 98 2.02 21.18 4.88
CA LYS A 98 0.66 20.67 4.65
C LYS A 98 -0.27 20.94 5.86
N ALA A 99 0.26 20.96 7.07
CA ALA A 99 -0.48 21.39 8.27
C ALA A 99 -0.91 22.87 8.21
N ALA A 100 -0.25 23.69 7.38
CA ALA A 100 -0.60 25.08 7.15
C ALA A 100 -1.84 25.26 6.24
N SER A 101 -2.14 24.34 5.30
CA SER A 101 -3.27 24.51 4.37
C SER A 101 -4.62 24.16 5.00
N THR A 102 -4.67 23.21 5.93
CA THR A 102 -5.87 22.92 6.77
C THR A 102 -6.12 23.98 7.84
N ARG A 103 -5.17 24.89 8.07
CA ARG A 103 -5.31 26.06 8.96
C ARG A 103 -5.83 27.30 8.26
N THR A 104 -6.10 27.24 6.95
CA THR A 104 -6.75 28.35 6.26
C THR A 104 -8.17 28.42 6.77
N LEU A 105 -8.39 29.25 7.78
CA LEU A 105 -9.70 29.70 8.22
C LEU A 105 -10.42 30.20 6.97
N THR A 106 -11.34 29.41 6.43
CA THR A 106 -12.27 29.94 5.44
C THR A 106 -12.97 31.12 6.12
N ASN A 107 -13.22 32.20 5.36
CA ASN A 107 -14.02 33.36 5.79
C ASN A 107 -15.50 32.93 5.98
N ASP A 108 -15.73 31.90 6.80
CA ASP A 108 -17.02 31.32 7.09
C ASP A 108 -17.62 31.95 8.34
N SER A 109 -18.95 31.93 8.39
CA SER A 109 -19.71 32.37 9.56
C SER A 109 -19.81 31.23 10.56
N TYR A 110 -19.67 31.52 11.85
CA TYR A 110 -19.74 30.54 12.93
C TYR A 110 -20.90 30.87 13.87
N THR A 111 -21.50 29.82 14.41
CA THR A 111 -22.58 29.95 15.39
C THR A 111 -22.17 29.22 16.66
N MET A 112 -22.26 29.92 17.80
CA MET A 112 -22.01 29.39 19.13
C MET A 112 -23.33 29.25 19.89
N LEU A 113 -23.57 28.08 20.48
CA LEU A 113 -24.74 27.75 21.29
C LEU A 113 -24.30 27.49 22.72
N ALA A 114 -25.08 27.93 23.69
CA ALA A 114 -24.88 27.61 25.10
C ALA A 114 -26.05 26.80 25.64
N TYR A 115 -25.76 25.62 26.16
CA TYR A 115 -26.74 24.71 26.75
C TYR A 115 -26.52 24.58 28.25
N GLN A 116 -27.60 24.48 29.02
CA GLN A 116 -27.55 24.13 30.43
C GLN A 116 -28.58 23.03 30.68
N SER A 117 -28.11 21.86 31.13
CA SER A 117 -28.95 20.66 31.30
C SER A 117 -29.77 20.32 30.05
N GLY A 118 -29.15 20.41 28.87
CA GLY A 118 -29.79 20.13 27.57
C GLY A 118 -30.72 21.22 27.02
N VAL A 119 -30.94 22.31 27.76
CA VAL A 119 -31.80 23.43 27.32
C VAL A 119 -30.95 24.56 26.76
N LEU A 120 -31.27 25.04 25.55
CA LEU A 120 -30.60 26.18 24.92
C LEU A 120 -30.85 27.45 25.75
N LYS A 121 -29.77 28.15 26.12
CA LYS A 121 -29.79 29.38 26.94
C LYS A 121 -29.37 30.63 26.17
N GLY A 122 -28.70 30.46 25.04
CA GLY A 122 -28.36 31.57 24.15
C GLY A 122 -27.64 31.09 22.90
N GLU A 123 -27.48 32.03 21.98
CA GLU A 123 -26.81 31.85 20.69
C GLU A 123 -26.00 33.11 20.38
N LEU A 124 -24.83 32.94 19.76
CA LEU A 124 -24.04 34.04 19.20
C LEU A 124 -23.57 33.67 17.81
N LYS A 125 -23.70 34.59 16.86
CA LYS A 125 -23.12 34.45 15.53
C LYS A 125 -21.87 35.31 15.42
N GLY A 126 -20.91 34.85 14.63
CA GLY A 126 -19.63 35.53 14.51
C GLY A 126 -18.74 34.91 13.45
N PHE A 127 -17.45 35.21 13.55
CA PHE A 127 -16.42 34.67 12.68
C PHE A 127 -15.18 34.34 13.50
N ILE A 128 -14.30 33.49 12.97
CA ILE A 128 -13.02 33.19 13.62
C ILE A 128 -11.93 34.03 12.96
N SER A 129 -11.20 34.80 13.77
CA SER A 129 -10.05 35.59 13.32
C SER A 129 -8.96 35.59 14.39
N GLY A 130 -7.70 35.47 13.97
CA GLY A 130 -6.55 35.44 14.88
C GLY A 130 -6.59 34.33 15.93
N GLY A 131 -7.25 33.19 15.63
CA GLY A 131 -7.42 32.09 16.58
C GLY A 131 -8.46 32.34 17.68
N ASN A 132 -9.34 33.33 17.50
CA ASN A 132 -10.46 33.58 18.42
C ASN A 132 -11.78 33.64 17.65
N PHE A 133 -12.87 33.17 18.26
CA PHE A 133 -14.22 33.46 17.79
C PHE A 133 -14.63 34.87 18.25
N ILE A 134 -15.05 35.69 17.30
CA ILE A 134 -15.45 37.09 17.49
C ILE A 134 -16.94 37.19 17.17
N PRO A 135 -17.80 37.42 18.16
CA PRO A 135 -19.23 37.66 17.94
C PRO A 135 -19.46 38.90 17.05
N ASN A 136 -20.49 38.85 16.21
CA ASN A 136 -20.87 39.99 15.37
C ASN A 136 -21.36 41.16 16.25
N ALA A 137 -20.94 42.37 15.90
CA ALA A 137 -21.38 43.58 16.58
C ALA A 137 -22.89 43.82 16.36
N GLY A 138 -23.61 44.14 17.44
CA GLY A 138 -25.02 44.51 17.36
C GLY A 138 -25.99 43.35 17.14
N ASP A 139 -25.56 42.09 17.27
CA ASP A 139 -26.46 40.94 17.24
C ASP A 139 -27.47 41.06 18.42
N PRO A 140 -28.78 41.24 18.16
CA PRO A 140 -29.77 41.67 19.17
C PRO A 140 -30.08 40.62 20.27
N THR A 141 -29.31 39.53 20.33
CA THR A 141 -29.39 38.47 21.34
C THR A 141 -28.05 38.25 22.04
N ALA A 142 -27.48 39.31 22.63
CA ALA A 142 -26.31 39.18 23.50
C ALA A 142 -26.56 38.07 24.54
N MET A 143 -25.82 36.96 24.42
CA MET A 143 -25.96 35.79 25.26
C MET A 143 -25.65 36.18 26.71
N SER A 144 -26.70 36.25 27.53
CA SER A 144 -26.58 36.63 28.94
C SER A 144 -26.86 35.43 29.82
N LEU A 145 -25.83 34.87 30.45
CA LEU A 145 -25.89 33.62 31.19
C LEU A 145 -25.74 33.85 32.69
N ALA A 146 -26.59 33.23 33.50
CA ALA A 146 -26.38 33.20 34.95
C ALA A 146 -25.12 32.36 35.28
N PRO A 147 -24.47 32.59 36.44
CA PRO A 147 -23.41 31.69 36.88
C PRO A 147 -23.89 30.24 36.95
N GLY A 148 -23.09 29.30 36.44
CA GLY A 148 -23.43 27.89 36.36
C GLY A 148 -22.62 27.13 35.32
N ASN A 149 -22.86 25.82 35.22
CA ASN A 149 -22.20 24.97 34.22
C ASN A 149 -22.98 24.98 32.91
N TYR A 150 -22.24 25.14 31.81
CA TYR A 150 -22.78 25.19 30.46
C TYR A 150 -21.97 24.31 29.53
N ASP A 151 -22.67 23.70 28.58
CA ASP A 151 -22.06 23.10 27.40
C ASP A 151 -22.14 24.10 26.26
N PHE A 152 -20.98 24.57 25.83
CA PHE A 152 -20.87 25.43 24.66
C PHE A 152 -20.59 24.59 23.42
N VAL A 153 -21.26 24.90 22.32
CA VAL A 153 -21.07 24.27 21.01
C VAL A 153 -20.80 25.36 19.98
N LEU A 154 -19.65 25.32 19.32
CA LEU A 154 -19.27 26.22 18.24
C LEU A 154 -19.20 25.43 16.93
N TYR A 155 -19.86 25.88 15.86
CA TYR A 155 -19.87 25.18 14.58
C TYR A 155 -19.82 26.14 13.38
N SER A 156 -19.31 25.64 12.25
CA SER A 156 -19.23 26.35 10.97
C SER A 156 -20.61 26.45 10.30
N THR A 157 -21.26 27.61 10.37
CA THR A 157 -22.69 27.79 10.09
C THR A 157 -23.08 27.35 8.68
N SER A 158 -22.28 27.67 7.67
CA SER A 158 -22.63 27.44 6.26
C SER A 158 -22.70 25.96 5.87
N TYR A 159 -22.20 25.06 6.71
CA TYR A 159 -22.14 23.62 6.42
C TYR A 159 -23.21 22.80 7.14
N PHE A 160 -23.99 23.40 8.06
CA PHE A 160 -25.04 22.69 8.79
C PHE A 160 -26.40 23.33 8.54
N THR A 161 -27.40 22.48 8.31
CA THR A 161 -28.81 22.90 8.42
C THR A 161 -29.26 22.67 9.84
N ARG A 162 -29.64 23.73 10.56
CA ARG A 162 -30.11 23.62 11.94
C ARG A 162 -31.62 23.54 12.04
N SER A 163 -32.13 22.58 12.82
CA SER A 163 -33.53 22.50 13.23
C SER A 163 -33.59 22.20 14.73
N GLY A 164 -33.98 23.18 15.54
CA GLY A 164 -33.89 23.07 17.00
C GLY A 164 -32.44 22.82 17.46
N ASN A 165 -32.21 21.68 18.12
CA ASN A 165 -30.88 21.26 18.57
C ASN A 165 -30.10 20.46 17.52
N ASN A 166 -30.75 20.04 16.45
CA ASN A 166 -30.16 19.16 15.45
C ASN A 166 -29.38 19.98 14.43
N LEU A 167 -28.10 19.66 14.29
CA LEU A 167 -27.21 20.16 13.24
C LEU A 167 -27.05 19.08 12.18
N THR A 168 -27.77 19.23 11.07
CA THR A 168 -27.79 18.25 9.98
C THR A 168 -26.72 18.56 8.96
N LEU A 169 -25.90 17.55 8.65
CA LEU A 169 -24.91 17.54 7.58
C LEU A 169 -25.41 16.64 6.45
N THR A 170 -25.58 17.20 5.26
CA THR A 170 -26.00 16.48 4.03
C THR A 170 -24.88 16.34 3.00
N ASN A 171 -23.72 16.95 3.27
CA ASN A 171 -22.52 16.84 2.44
C ASN A 171 -21.30 16.65 3.35
N ALA A 172 -20.70 15.47 3.35
CA ALA A 172 -19.46 15.20 4.08
C ALA A 172 -18.30 15.96 3.40
N ASN A 173 -17.63 16.83 4.15
CA ASN A 173 -16.53 17.65 3.64
C ASN A 173 -15.56 18.04 4.76
N GLU A 174 -14.41 18.63 4.41
CA GLU A 174 -13.40 19.07 5.38
C GLU A 174 -13.77 20.31 6.18
N TYR A 175 -14.64 21.16 5.65
CA TYR A 175 -14.93 22.46 6.25
C TYR A 175 -16.04 22.39 7.31
N ALA A 176 -16.83 21.31 7.34
CA ALA A 176 -17.82 21.05 8.36
C ALA A 176 -17.15 20.68 9.69
N ILE A 177 -16.97 21.68 10.56
CA ILE A 177 -16.25 21.54 11.82
C ILE A 177 -17.10 21.96 13.02
N LEU A 178 -16.83 21.34 14.17
CA LEU A 178 -17.55 21.57 15.41
C LEU A 178 -16.63 21.42 16.62
N GLY A 179 -16.77 22.31 17.59
CA GLY A 179 -16.17 22.20 18.91
C GLY A 179 -17.25 22.17 19.99
N ARG A 180 -17.12 21.27 20.97
CA ARG A 180 -17.94 21.25 22.19
C ARG A 180 -17.01 21.40 23.39
N THR A 181 -17.37 22.25 24.35
CA THR A 181 -16.63 22.42 25.59
C THR A 181 -17.59 22.61 26.75
N ASN A 182 -17.23 22.05 27.91
CA ASN A 182 -17.94 22.30 29.16
C ASN A 182 -17.24 23.44 29.91
N TYR A 183 -17.99 24.41 30.39
CA TYR A 183 -17.43 25.56 31.08
C TYR A 183 -18.35 26.06 32.19
N THR A 184 -17.76 26.42 33.33
CA THR A 184 -18.45 27.03 34.46
C THR A 184 -18.38 28.55 34.35
N VAL A 185 -19.51 29.17 34.00
CA VAL A 185 -19.67 30.63 34.04
C VAL A 185 -19.70 31.08 35.50
N THR A 186 -18.83 32.03 35.85
CA THR A 186 -18.75 32.65 37.18
C THR A 186 -19.19 34.11 37.14
N ALA A 187 -19.63 34.66 38.26
CA ALA A 187 -19.97 36.09 38.34
C ALA A 187 -18.72 36.99 38.29
N THR A 188 -17.60 36.51 38.83
CA THR A 188 -16.31 37.21 38.90
C THR A 188 -15.14 36.20 38.81
N PRO A 189 -14.05 36.51 38.09
CA PRO A 189 -13.84 37.71 37.29
C PRO A 189 -14.78 37.77 36.09
N GLN A 190 -15.20 38.98 35.70
CA GLN A 190 -16.12 39.15 34.58
C GLN A 190 -15.49 38.77 33.24
N LYS A 191 -14.17 38.97 33.09
CA LYS A 191 -13.41 38.52 31.92
C LYS A 191 -13.08 37.03 32.05
N GLN A 192 -13.70 36.21 31.22
CA GLN A 192 -13.58 34.75 31.24
C GLN A 192 -13.15 34.23 29.87
N LYS A 193 -12.51 33.06 29.85
CA LYS A 193 -12.03 32.44 28.60
C LYS A 193 -12.69 31.08 28.41
N VAL A 194 -13.35 30.89 27.27
CA VAL A 194 -13.99 29.61 26.90
C VAL A 194 -13.30 29.09 25.65
N SER A 195 -12.40 28.12 25.84
CA SER A 195 -11.60 27.58 24.74
C SER A 195 -12.33 26.47 23.99
N PHE A 196 -12.28 26.53 22.66
CA PHE A 196 -12.79 25.49 21.76
C PHE A 196 -11.64 24.75 21.07
N ALA A 197 -11.77 23.43 21.01
CA ALA A 197 -11.04 22.58 20.09
C ALA A 197 -12.01 22.14 18.99
N MET A 198 -11.88 22.75 17.82
CA MET A 198 -12.70 22.44 16.63
C MET A 198 -12.20 21.16 15.98
N LYS A 199 -13.13 20.27 15.67
CA LYS A 199 -12.85 18.97 15.03
C LYS A 199 -13.67 18.83 13.75
N HIS A 200 -13.13 18.08 12.80
CA HIS A 200 -13.89 17.71 11.61
C HIS A 200 -15.05 16.79 11.96
N THR A 201 -16.21 17.05 11.37
CA THR A 201 -17.40 16.22 11.59
C THR A 201 -17.49 15.04 10.64
N ALA A 202 -16.93 15.17 9.43
CA ALA A 202 -16.74 14.06 8.51
C ALA A 202 -15.49 13.24 8.88
N ALA A 203 -15.52 11.95 8.60
CA ALA A 203 -14.31 11.16 8.44
C ALA A 203 -13.75 11.35 7.03
N ARG A 204 -12.49 11.01 6.84
CA ARG A 204 -11.87 11.02 5.52
C ARG A 204 -11.18 9.70 5.20
N VAL A 205 -11.19 9.36 3.92
CA VAL A 205 -10.60 8.14 3.38
C VAL A 205 -9.65 8.50 2.27
N ARG A 206 -8.56 7.76 2.23
CA ARG A 206 -7.54 7.83 1.21
C ARG A 206 -7.26 6.43 0.69
N VAL A 207 -6.85 6.33 -0.57
CA VAL A 207 -6.58 5.03 -1.20
C VAL A 207 -5.14 4.97 -1.67
N LYS A 208 -4.53 3.79 -1.51
CA LYS A 208 -3.21 3.47 -2.06
C LYS A 208 -3.29 2.17 -2.84
N PHE A 209 -2.87 2.20 -4.10
CA PHE A 209 -2.70 1.02 -4.93
C PHE A 209 -1.25 0.60 -4.97
N ASN A 210 -0.97 -0.68 -4.80
CA ASN A 210 0.37 -1.23 -4.92
C ASN A 210 0.43 -2.23 -6.07
N THR A 211 1.45 -2.13 -6.90
CA THR A 211 1.72 -3.06 -8.01
C THR A 211 3.19 -3.45 -8.03
N TYR A 212 3.50 -4.59 -8.61
CA TYR A 212 4.89 -5.02 -8.84
C TYR A 212 5.43 -4.59 -10.22
N VAL A 213 4.51 -4.15 -11.07
CA VAL A 213 4.78 -3.63 -12.42
C VAL A 213 4.34 -2.18 -12.46
N LYS A 214 5.19 -1.31 -13.00
CA LYS A 214 4.88 0.11 -13.13
C LYS A 214 3.67 0.28 -14.05
N VAL A 215 2.69 1.04 -13.58
CA VAL A 215 1.54 1.49 -14.36
C VAL A 215 1.56 3.00 -14.53
N GLN A 216 0.86 3.51 -15.54
CA GLN A 216 0.74 4.94 -15.76
C GLN A 216 -0.07 5.58 -14.61
N PRO A 217 0.48 6.59 -13.88
CA PRO A 217 -0.19 7.17 -12.71
C PRO A 217 -1.57 7.80 -12.97
N SER A 218 -1.89 8.13 -14.22
CA SER A 218 -3.20 8.67 -14.64
C SER A 218 -4.30 7.60 -14.80
N ASN A 219 -3.97 6.32 -14.69
CA ASN A 219 -4.87 5.19 -15.02
C ASN A 219 -5.63 4.63 -13.81
N PHE A 220 -5.87 5.42 -12.77
CA PHE A 220 -6.65 4.96 -11.63
C PHE A 220 -7.90 5.81 -11.48
N ASN A 221 -9.00 5.29 -12.02
CA ASN A 221 -10.34 5.76 -11.72
C ASN A 221 -11.06 4.64 -10.98
N VAL A 222 -11.43 4.90 -9.72
CA VAL A 222 -12.08 3.93 -8.84
C VAL A 222 -13.17 4.59 -8.03
N SER A 223 -14.32 3.93 -7.90
CA SER A 223 -15.36 4.30 -6.95
C SER A 223 -15.57 3.20 -5.92
N PHE A 224 -15.88 3.58 -4.70
CA PHE A 224 -16.19 2.71 -3.58
C PHE A 224 -17.63 2.98 -3.14
N SER A 225 -18.42 1.92 -3.11
CA SER A 225 -19.75 1.92 -2.51
C SER A 225 -19.81 0.82 -1.47
N ALA A 226 -20.75 0.89 -0.53
CA ALA A 226 -21.01 -0.29 0.30
C ALA A 226 -21.53 -1.46 -0.53
N ALA A 227 -21.22 -2.68 -0.10
CA ALA A 227 -21.87 -3.87 -0.65
C ALA A 227 -23.37 -3.88 -0.30
N ASN A 228 -23.72 -3.35 0.88
CA ASN A 228 -25.09 -3.08 1.30
C ASN A 228 -25.29 -1.56 1.48
N PRO A 229 -26.12 -0.89 0.66
CA PRO A 229 -26.35 0.55 0.76
C PRO A 229 -26.79 1.07 2.14
N ALA A 230 -27.42 0.22 2.97
CA ALA A 230 -27.84 0.59 4.33
C ALA A 230 -26.65 0.82 5.29
N GLU A 231 -25.45 0.36 4.93
CA GLU A 231 -24.26 0.45 5.77
C GLU A 231 -23.46 1.74 5.53
N VAL A 232 -23.84 2.57 4.56
CA VAL A 232 -23.22 3.88 4.32
C VAL A 232 -24.30 4.96 4.28
N PRO A 233 -24.41 5.77 5.34
CA PRO A 233 -25.39 6.85 5.42
C PRO A 233 -25.08 7.96 4.41
N SER A 234 -26.12 8.69 4.01
CA SER A 234 -26.01 9.88 3.15
C SER A 234 -26.22 11.20 3.90
N SER A 235 -26.43 11.12 5.22
CA SER A 235 -26.56 12.28 6.10
C SER A 235 -26.18 11.91 7.53
N ALA A 236 -25.70 12.90 8.28
CA ALA A 236 -25.44 12.78 9.71
C ALA A 236 -26.06 13.96 10.45
N VAL A 237 -26.56 13.71 11.66
CA VAL A 237 -27.16 14.71 12.53
C VAL A 237 -26.43 14.70 13.86
N TYR A 238 -25.93 15.86 14.25
CA TYR A 238 -25.38 16.10 15.58
C TYR A 238 -26.41 16.80 16.44
N ASP A 239 -26.79 16.19 17.56
CA ASP A 239 -27.61 16.85 18.57
C ASP A 239 -26.72 17.73 19.46
N ALA A 240 -26.82 19.05 19.28
CA ALA A 240 -26.03 20.03 20.00
C ALA A 240 -26.36 20.08 21.50
N ALA A 241 -27.54 19.61 21.94
CA ALA A 241 -27.85 19.54 23.37
C ALA A 241 -27.12 18.39 24.06
N THR A 242 -27.10 17.21 23.44
CA THR A 242 -26.58 15.97 24.05
C THR A 242 -25.15 15.63 23.64
N GLY A 243 -24.66 16.18 22.52
CA GLY A 243 -23.35 15.86 21.98
C GLY A 243 -23.28 14.52 21.25
N THR A 244 -24.41 14.00 20.78
CA THR A 244 -24.51 12.68 20.14
C THR A 244 -24.67 12.77 18.63
N TRP A 245 -24.16 11.76 17.92
CA TRP A 245 -24.33 11.60 16.48
C TRP A 245 -25.40 10.57 16.17
N SER A 246 -26.23 10.86 15.18
CA SER A 246 -27.10 9.90 14.51
C SER A 246 -26.93 10.01 12.99
N THR A 247 -27.27 8.95 12.27
CA THR A 247 -27.05 8.85 10.82
C THR A 247 -28.31 8.39 10.11
N SER A 248 -28.56 8.90 8.91
CA SER A 248 -29.74 8.55 8.11
C SER A 248 -29.44 8.49 6.62
N GLY A 249 -30.34 7.85 5.88
CA GLY A 249 -30.21 7.61 4.45
C GLY A 249 -29.31 6.42 4.11
N THR A 250 -29.24 6.08 2.83
CA THR A 250 -28.53 4.91 2.32
C THR A 250 -27.85 5.21 0.99
N GLY A 251 -26.80 4.46 0.65
CA GLY A 251 -26.19 4.51 -0.68
C GLY A 251 -25.13 5.60 -0.85
N GLY A 252 -24.53 6.07 0.25
CA GLY A 252 -23.34 6.90 0.13
C GLY A 252 -22.21 6.14 -0.60
N SER A 253 -21.45 6.88 -1.41
CA SER A 253 -20.29 6.37 -2.14
C SER A 253 -19.22 7.44 -2.16
N PHE A 254 -17.98 7.02 -2.39
CA PHE A 254 -16.85 7.91 -2.59
C PHE A 254 -15.98 7.39 -3.71
N GLY A 255 -15.15 8.24 -4.31
CA GLY A 255 -14.36 7.82 -5.46
C GLY A 255 -13.15 8.69 -5.67
N PHE A 256 -12.23 8.17 -6.47
CA PHE A 256 -10.98 8.79 -6.81
C PHE A 256 -10.81 8.65 -8.32
N GLY A 257 -10.82 9.77 -9.02
CA GLY A 257 -10.71 9.86 -10.47
C GLY A 257 -10.82 11.31 -10.93
N GLY A 258 -10.35 11.62 -12.14
CA GLY A 258 -10.33 12.98 -12.69
C GLY A 258 -9.00 13.33 -13.32
N SER A 259 -8.70 14.63 -13.44
CA SER A 259 -7.49 15.17 -14.10
C SER A 259 -6.24 15.18 -13.21
N SER A 260 -6.37 14.90 -11.91
CA SER A 260 -5.24 14.90 -10.96
C SER A 260 -4.54 13.55 -10.94
N ALA A 261 -3.23 13.54 -11.22
CA ALA A 261 -2.42 12.33 -11.21
C ALA A 261 -2.26 11.77 -9.79
N TRP A 262 -2.28 10.44 -9.67
CA TRP A 262 -1.91 9.76 -8.43
C TRP A 262 -0.42 9.94 -8.14
N THR A 263 -0.06 10.01 -6.86
CA THR A 263 1.36 10.16 -6.46
C THR A 263 2.03 8.80 -6.46
N GLU A 264 3.00 8.60 -7.37
CA GLU A 264 3.84 7.41 -7.44
C GLU A 264 4.98 7.45 -6.40
N SER A 265 5.28 6.32 -5.78
CA SER A 265 6.41 6.12 -4.89
C SER A 265 6.87 4.65 -4.88
N GLY A 266 8.06 4.38 -4.38
CA GLY A 266 8.65 3.04 -4.34
C GLY A 266 9.38 2.67 -5.64
N SER A 267 10.23 1.64 -5.56
CA SER A 267 11.10 1.19 -6.66
C SER A 267 10.99 -0.31 -6.95
N VAL A 268 10.61 -1.11 -5.97
CA VAL A 268 10.40 -2.57 -6.09
C VAL A 268 8.91 -2.88 -6.20
N THR A 269 8.12 -2.27 -5.32
CA THR A 269 6.66 -2.22 -5.39
C THR A 269 6.30 -0.76 -5.67
N TYR A 270 5.59 -0.53 -6.76
CA TYR A 270 5.12 0.79 -7.15
C TYR A 270 3.83 1.09 -6.40
N SER A 271 3.84 2.15 -5.60
CA SER A 271 2.73 2.58 -4.79
C SER A 271 2.15 3.87 -5.36
N TYR A 272 0.84 3.89 -5.61
CA TYR A 272 0.10 5.01 -6.16
C TYR A 272 -0.90 5.47 -5.11
N THR A 273 -0.71 6.68 -4.58
CA THR A 273 -1.57 7.24 -3.54
C THR A 273 -2.53 8.27 -4.15
N SER A 274 -3.79 8.24 -3.74
CA SER A 274 -4.82 9.12 -4.29
C SER A 274 -4.44 10.60 -4.10
N PRO A 275 -4.75 11.47 -5.08
CA PRO A 275 -4.31 12.88 -5.06
C PRO A 275 -4.96 13.70 -3.94
N SER A 276 -6.10 13.25 -3.45
CA SER A 276 -6.89 13.89 -2.41
C SER A 276 -7.54 12.85 -1.49
N TYR A 277 -8.20 13.36 -0.45
CA TYR A 277 -9.09 12.58 0.40
C TYR A 277 -10.52 12.65 -0.12
N SER A 278 -11.24 11.55 0.05
CA SER A 278 -12.70 11.55 0.03
C SER A 278 -13.25 11.71 1.43
N TYR A 279 -14.36 12.41 1.58
CA TYR A 279 -15.01 12.62 2.88
C TYR A 279 -16.27 11.76 2.98
N ILE A 280 -16.45 11.11 4.13
CA ILE A 280 -17.58 10.23 4.41
C ILE A 280 -18.19 10.61 5.77
N PHE A 281 -19.48 10.37 5.91
CA PHE A 281 -20.15 10.58 7.20
C PHE A 281 -19.61 9.63 8.27
N PRO A 282 -19.61 10.05 9.55
CA PRO A 282 -19.44 9.12 10.67
C PRO A 282 -20.51 8.02 10.59
N GLY A 283 -20.20 6.82 11.09
CA GLY A 283 -21.10 5.66 11.02
C GLY A 283 -21.03 4.85 9.72
N SER A 284 -20.36 5.36 8.68
CA SER A 284 -20.17 4.62 7.41
C SER A 284 -19.33 3.37 7.60
N ASN A 285 -19.81 2.22 7.12
CA ASN A 285 -19.01 0.99 7.07
C ASN A 285 -17.88 1.12 6.04
N ILE A 286 -16.63 1.03 6.51
CA ILE A 286 -15.43 1.12 5.67
C ILE A 286 -14.72 -0.23 5.51
N THR A 287 -15.37 -1.30 5.97
CA THR A 287 -14.85 -2.67 5.95
C THR A 287 -15.60 -3.59 4.98
N ASN A 288 -16.79 -3.19 4.51
CA ASN A 288 -17.60 -3.95 3.55
C ASN A 288 -17.89 -3.10 2.31
N LEU A 289 -16.93 -3.04 1.40
CA LEU A 289 -16.96 -2.13 0.26
C LEU A 289 -16.80 -2.87 -1.06
N LYS A 290 -17.43 -2.32 -2.09
CA LYS A 290 -17.26 -2.66 -3.49
C LYS A 290 -16.48 -1.54 -4.18
N ALA A 291 -15.26 -1.82 -4.58
CA ALA A 291 -14.45 -0.98 -5.46
C ALA A 291 -14.78 -1.29 -6.93
N THR A 292 -15.18 -0.29 -7.71
CA THR A 292 -15.48 -0.41 -9.14
C THR A 292 -14.48 0.42 -9.95
N PHE A 293 -13.82 -0.20 -10.92
CA PHE A 293 -12.74 0.44 -11.69
C PHE A 293 -13.29 1.04 -12.98
N GLY A 294 -13.09 2.35 -13.17
CA GLY A 294 -13.59 3.11 -14.30
C GLY A 294 -12.60 3.32 -15.44
N ASN A 295 -11.30 3.17 -15.23
CA ASN A 295 -10.27 3.17 -16.28
C ASN A 295 -8.94 2.75 -15.65
N THR A 296 -8.58 1.47 -15.73
CA THR A 296 -7.37 0.92 -15.12
C THR A 296 -6.94 -0.35 -15.84
N THR A 297 -5.63 -0.49 -16.10
CA THR A 297 -5.03 -1.73 -16.62
C THR A 297 -3.93 -2.18 -15.68
N ILE A 298 -4.00 -3.43 -15.22
CA ILE A 298 -3.04 -4.04 -14.29
C ILE A 298 -2.61 -5.39 -14.87
N TYR A 299 -1.31 -5.65 -14.99
CA TYR A 299 -0.77 -6.93 -15.49
C TYR A 299 -1.41 -7.43 -16.80
N THR A 300 -1.54 -6.55 -17.80
CA THR A 300 -2.22 -6.76 -19.11
C THR A 300 -3.75 -6.90 -19.05
N GLU A 301 -4.34 -6.92 -17.86
CA GLU A 301 -5.78 -7.03 -17.67
C GLU A 301 -6.42 -5.64 -17.59
N ASN A 302 -7.35 -5.37 -18.49
CA ASN A 302 -8.23 -4.21 -18.40
C ASN A 302 -9.25 -4.44 -17.27
N LEU A 303 -9.29 -3.53 -16.31
CA LEU A 303 -10.21 -3.54 -15.16
C LEU A 303 -11.44 -2.66 -15.37
N TYR A 304 -11.59 -1.99 -16.51
CA TYR A 304 -12.77 -1.18 -16.83
C TYR A 304 -14.08 -1.95 -16.59
N GLY A 305 -14.95 -1.40 -15.73
CA GLY A 305 -16.24 -1.99 -15.36
C GLY A 305 -16.15 -3.20 -14.42
N LYS A 306 -14.95 -3.68 -14.09
CA LYS A 306 -14.75 -4.75 -13.12
C LYS A 306 -14.84 -4.19 -11.70
N SER A 307 -15.18 -5.07 -10.76
CA SER A 307 -15.29 -4.70 -9.35
C SER A 307 -14.65 -5.71 -8.42
N LEU A 308 -14.13 -5.20 -7.31
CA LEU A 308 -13.59 -5.94 -6.18
C LEU A 308 -14.51 -5.66 -4.98
N THR A 309 -15.13 -6.69 -4.41
CA THR A 309 -15.87 -6.59 -3.15
C THR A 309 -15.07 -7.25 -2.05
N PHE A 310 -14.86 -6.56 -0.93
CA PHE A 310 -14.15 -7.07 0.24
C PHE A 310 -14.96 -6.85 1.51
N ALA A 311 -14.84 -7.76 2.46
CA ALA A 311 -15.57 -7.79 3.72
C ALA A 311 -14.60 -8.11 4.87
N LEU A 312 -13.94 -7.07 5.35
CA LEU A 312 -12.97 -7.11 6.43
C LEU A 312 -13.66 -7.33 7.79
N THR A 313 -13.19 -8.30 8.58
CA THR A 313 -13.82 -8.67 9.86
C THR A 313 -12.92 -8.43 11.09
N PRO A 314 -13.46 -7.93 12.22
CA PRO A 314 -14.82 -7.38 12.44
C PRO A 314 -15.11 -6.07 11.68
N VAL A 315 -16.41 -5.79 11.51
CA VAL A 315 -16.93 -4.57 10.86
C VAL A 315 -16.51 -3.31 11.63
N LEU A 316 -16.02 -2.29 10.91
CA LEU A 316 -15.66 -0.99 11.47
C LEU A 316 -16.48 0.12 10.80
N ALA A 317 -17.17 0.88 11.65
CA ALA A 317 -17.80 2.14 11.27
C ALA A 317 -16.80 3.30 11.38
N SER A 318 -16.87 4.24 10.45
CA SER A 318 -16.13 5.49 10.52
C SER A 318 -16.57 6.30 11.74
N VAL A 319 -15.69 7.17 12.23
CA VAL A 319 -15.98 8.08 13.35
C VAL A 319 -15.65 9.49 12.92
N ALA A 320 -16.34 10.49 13.48
CA ALA A 320 -16.04 11.89 13.21
C ALA A 320 -14.56 12.18 13.51
N ASN A 321 -13.94 13.06 12.71
CA ASN A 321 -12.52 13.38 12.78
C ASN A 321 -11.56 12.18 12.53
N GLY A 322 -12.08 11.03 12.06
CA GLY A 322 -11.28 9.86 11.71
C GLY A 322 -10.66 9.96 10.32
N SER A 323 -9.42 9.49 10.16
CA SER A 323 -8.75 9.37 8.86
C SER A 323 -8.27 7.93 8.62
N TYR A 324 -8.61 7.40 7.45
CA TYR A 324 -8.41 5.99 7.08
C TYR A 324 -7.65 5.86 5.76
N LEU A 325 -6.81 4.84 5.67
CA LEU A 325 -6.10 4.44 4.46
C LEU A 325 -6.54 3.03 4.06
N ILE A 326 -7.13 2.92 2.87
CA ILE A 326 -7.39 1.64 2.21
C ILE A 326 -6.22 1.38 1.27
N SER A 327 -5.48 0.29 1.48
CA SER A 327 -4.44 -0.14 0.53
C SER A 327 -4.89 -1.40 -0.21
N ILE A 328 -4.76 -1.41 -1.53
CA ILE A 328 -5.03 -2.59 -2.36
C ILE A 328 -3.74 -2.93 -3.13
N THR A 329 -3.13 -4.05 -2.80
CA THR A 329 -1.97 -4.60 -3.52
C THR A 329 -2.44 -5.62 -4.53
N PHE A 330 -2.15 -5.40 -5.81
CA PHE A 330 -2.51 -6.31 -6.87
C PHE A 330 -1.43 -7.37 -7.06
N HIS A 331 -1.83 -8.64 -7.01
CA HIS A 331 -1.02 -9.80 -7.31
C HIS A 331 -1.52 -10.48 -8.59
N TYR A 332 -0.61 -11.11 -9.33
CA TYR A 332 -0.95 -11.96 -10.45
C TYR A 332 -0.99 -13.40 -9.97
N ASN A 333 -2.01 -14.15 -10.40
CA ASN A 333 -2.30 -15.48 -9.91
C ASN A 333 -1.44 -16.53 -10.63
N PHE A 334 -0.11 -16.41 -10.53
CA PHE A 334 0.85 -17.36 -11.11
C PHE A 334 0.68 -18.76 -10.51
N LEU A 335 1.12 -19.78 -11.27
CA LEU A 335 1.10 -21.18 -10.84
C LEU A 335 2.44 -21.53 -10.17
N TYR A 336 2.36 -22.13 -8.99
CA TYR A 336 3.51 -22.53 -8.17
C TYR A 336 3.53 -24.05 -7.96
N LEU A 337 4.73 -24.58 -7.78
CA LEU A 337 4.97 -25.93 -7.29
C LEU A 337 5.13 -25.87 -5.76
N MET A 338 4.49 -26.79 -5.06
CA MET A 338 4.37 -26.76 -3.60
C MET A 338 5.23 -27.83 -2.91
N THR A 339 5.42 -27.69 -1.60
CA THR A 339 6.15 -28.65 -0.74
C THR A 339 5.64 -30.09 -0.77
N ASP A 340 4.41 -30.34 -1.23
CA ASP A 340 3.80 -31.68 -1.35
C ASP A 340 3.88 -32.27 -2.78
N GLY A 341 4.46 -31.50 -3.73
CA GLY A 341 4.53 -31.85 -5.14
C GLY A 341 3.28 -31.50 -5.96
N THR A 342 2.24 -30.96 -5.34
CA THR A 342 1.10 -30.41 -6.08
C THR A 342 1.45 -29.05 -6.67
N THR A 343 0.67 -28.64 -7.67
CA THR A 343 0.67 -27.26 -8.16
C THR A 343 -0.55 -26.51 -7.64
N GLY A 344 -0.42 -25.20 -7.48
CA GLY A 344 -1.53 -24.33 -7.11
C GLY A 344 -1.25 -22.88 -7.48
N LEU A 345 -2.31 -22.10 -7.64
CA LEU A 345 -2.19 -20.68 -7.97
C LEU A 345 -1.72 -19.87 -6.76
N PHE A 346 -1.26 -18.63 -6.97
CA PHE A 346 -0.86 -17.71 -5.89
C PHE A 346 -1.87 -17.67 -4.73
N SER A 347 -3.17 -17.60 -5.03
CA SER A 347 -4.26 -17.59 -4.04
C SER A 347 -4.32 -18.83 -3.13
N GLU A 348 -3.71 -19.94 -3.54
CA GLU A 348 -3.63 -21.17 -2.72
C GLU A 348 -2.36 -21.19 -1.86
N THR A 349 -1.42 -20.28 -2.10
CA THR A 349 -0.17 -20.20 -1.33
C THR A 349 -0.38 -19.51 0.02
N THR A 350 0.51 -19.77 0.97
CA THR A 350 0.61 -19.03 2.25
C THR A 350 0.83 -17.53 2.08
N PHE A 351 1.21 -17.06 0.89
CA PHE A 351 1.40 -15.65 0.57
C PHE A 351 0.15 -14.99 -0.06
N GLY A 352 -0.79 -15.79 -0.55
CA GLY A 352 -2.02 -15.32 -1.22
C GLY A 352 -3.31 -15.67 -0.47
N GLY A 353 -3.21 -15.95 0.84
CA GLY A 353 -4.35 -16.29 1.70
C GLY A 353 -4.69 -17.78 1.80
N GLY A 354 -3.98 -18.64 1.07
CA GLY A 354 -4.11 -20.09 1.16
C GLY A 354 -3.19 -20.73 2.20
N THR A 355 -3.04 -22.06 2.13
CA THR A 355 -2.29 -22.85 3.12
C THR A 355 -1.10 -23.60 2.54
N LYS A 356 -0.93 -23.61 1.21
CA LYS A 356 0.14 -24.36 0.53
C LYS A 356 1.44 -23.56 0.55
N THR A 357 2.57 -24.22 0.78
CA THR A 357 3.89 -23.57 0.79
C THR A 357 4.54 -23.74 -0.59
N PRO A 358 4.74 -22.65 -1.36
CA PRO A 358 5.40 -22.73 -2.66
C PRO A 358 6.91 -22.91 -2.51
N ILE A 359 7.54 -23.65 -3.43
CA ILE A 359 8.99 -23.89 -3.49
C ILE A 359 9.61 -23.56 -4.85
N ALA A 360 8.78 -23.40 -5.89
CA ALA A 360 9.20 -23.03 -7.23
C ALA A 360 8.05 -22.41 -8.03
N VAL A 361 8.40 -21.64 -9.06
CA VAL A 361 7.46 -21.11 -10.06
C VAL A 361 7.32 -22.11 -11.19
N VAL A 362 6.09 -22.48 -11.57
CA VAL A 362 5.85 -23.39 -12.70
C VAL A 362 6.03 -22.63 -14.01
N ILE A 363 6.96 -23.09 -14.84
CA ILE A 363 7.28 -22.46 -16.14
C ILE A 363 6.80 -23.30 -17.33
N SER A 364 6.48 -24.58 -17.12
CA SER A 364 5.81 -25.41 -18.13
C SER A 364 5.02 -26.54 -17.47
N GLN A 365 3.70 -26.55 -17.67
CA GLN A 365 2.85 -27.63 -17.16
C GLN A 365 2.99 -28.92 -17.99
N SER A 366 3.16 -28.81 -19.31
CA SER A 366 3.30 -29.96 -20.20
C SER A 366 4.62 -30.70 -19.99
N LYS A 367 5.70 -29.98 -19.69
CA LYS A 367 7.01 -30.56 -19.32
C LYS A 367 7.17 -30.83 -17.82
N LYS A 368 6.14 -30.54 -17.03
CA LYS A 368 6.20 -30.59 -15.56
C LYS A 368 7.44 -29.89 -15.01
N LEU A 369 7.75 -28.70 -15.52
CA LEU A 369 8.99 -27.98 -15.26
C LEU A 369 8.72 -26.76 -14.36
N ALA A 370 9.52 -26.62 -13.31
CA ALA A 370 9.46 -25.48 -12.40
C ALA A 370 10.87 -24.96 -12.05
N ALA A 371 10.98 -23.65 -11.83
CA ALA A 371 12.22 -22.97 -11.45
C ALA A 371 12.20 -22.63 -9.95
N ALA A 372 13.26 -22.98 -9.22
CA ALA A 372 13.40 -22.74 -7.78
C ALA A 372 13.20 -21.26 -7.42
N LEU A 373 12.58 -21.01 -6.27
CA LEU A 373 12.41 -19.64 -5.75
C LEU A 373 13.76 -18.97 -5.44
N GLU A 374 14.73 -19.76 -4.97
CA GLU A 374 16.06 -19.29 -4.58
C GLU A 374 17.12 -19.64 -5.62
N GLU A 375 18.24 -18.90 -5.54
CA GLU A 375 19.47 -19.19 -6.28
C GLU A 375 20.48 -19.86 -5.34
N VAL A 376 21.37 -20.67 -5.90
CA VAL A 376 22.54 -21.20 -5.20
C VAL A 376 23.81 -20.59 -5.78
N SER A 377 24.78 -20.32 -4.91
CA SER A 377 26.12 -19.92 -5.31
C SER A 377 26.92 -21.14 -5.72
N SER A 378 27.62 -21.08 -6.85
CA SER A 378 28.65 -22.05 -7.24
C SER A 378 30.01 -21.37 -7.38
N ASP A 379 31.08 -22.10 -7.06
CA ASP A 379 32.44 -21.65 -7.33
C ASP A 379 32.65 -21.38 -8.83
N TYR A 380 33.55 -20.43 -9.13
CA TYR A 380 33.92 -20.06 -10.50
C TYR A 380 34.43 -21.28 -11.27
N GLN A 381 33.74 -21.67 -12.33
CA GLN A 381 34.28 -22.58 -13.33
C GLN A 381 33.85 -22.17 -14.73
N ASN A 382 34.84 -22.02 -15.61
CA ASN A 382 34.63 -21.92 -17.05
C ASN A 382 34.83 -23.34 -17.61
N TYR A 383 33.74 -24.03 -17.93
CA TYR A 383 33.84 -25.36 -18.55
C TYR A 383 34.20 -25.18 -20.03
N SER A 384 35.50 -25.20 -20.36
CA SER A 384 35.97 -25.12 -21.75
C SER A 384 36.01 -26.50 -22.40
N GLY A 385 35.43 -26.64 -23.59
CA GLY A 385 35.40 -27.88 -24.39
C GLY A 385 34.01 -28.51 -24.44
N VAL A 386 33.81 -29.56 -25.25
CA VAL A 386 32.48 -30.19 -25.38
C VAL A 386 32.16 -30.98 -24.10
N VAL A 387 31.40 -30.40 -23.17
CA VAL A 387 30.97 -31.08 -21.93
C VAL A 387 29.64 -31.83 -22.06
N ASN A 388 28.83 -31.50 -23.06
CA ASN A 388 27.54 -32.13 -23.31
C ASN A 388 27.48 -32.87 -24.65
N SER A 389 26.63 -33.89 -24.72
CA SER A 389 26.32 -34.60 -25.96
C SER A 389 25.64 -33.72 -27.02
N GLY A 390 25.04 -32.60 -26.61
CA GLY A 390 24.40 -31.61 -27.47
C GLY A 390 25.03 -30.23 -27.28
N VAL A 391 25.15 -29.46 -28.36
CA VAL A 391 25.74 -28.12 -28.36
C VAL A 391 24.85 -27.14 -29.11
N ILE A 392 24.91 -25.87 -28.70
CA ILE A 392 24.25 -24.79 -29.41
C ILE A 392 25.18 -24.31 -30.51
N ASN A 393 24.72 -24.35 -31.75
CA ASN A 393 25.44 -23.77 -32.88
C ASN A 393 24.94 -22.34 -33.08
N ILE A 394 25.81 -21.36 -32.84
CA ILE A 394 25.50 -19.94 -32.97
C ILE A 394 26.00 -19.47 -34.34
N PRO A 395 25.10 -19.18 -35.30
CA PRO A 395 25.49 -18.72 -36.62
C PRO A 395 26.04 -17.28 -36.59
N TRP A 396 26.78 -16.92 -37.64
CA TRP A 396 27.24 -15.55 -37.89
C TRP A 396 26.11 -14.69 -38.46
N SER A 397 25.10 -14.40 -37.64
CA SER A 397 23.91 -13.61 -38.02
C SER A 397 23.64 -12.50 -37.00
N SER A 398 22.97 -11.43 -37.45
CA SER A 398 22.47 -10.35 -36.58
C SER A 398 21.19 -10.73 -35.83
N TRP A 399 20.53 -11.81 -36.27
CA TRP A 399 19.26 -12.29 -35.75
C TRP A 399 19.17 -13.81 -35.88
N GLU A 400 18.68 -14.46 -34.82
CA GLU A 400 18.51 -15.91 -34.75
C GLU A 400 17.16 -16.28 -34.12
N PRO A 401 16.36 -17.18 -34.72
CA PRO A 401 15.12 -17.63 -34.12
C PRO A 401 15.36 -18.27 -32.75
N GLY A 402 14.39 -18.18 -31.83
CA GLY A 402 14.49 -18.77 -30.50
C GLY A 402 14.79 -20.28 -30.51
N SER A 403 14.44 -20.98 -31.60
CA SER A 403 14.75 -22.40 -31.79
C SER A 403 16.26 -22.68 -31.79
N THR A 404 17.09 -21.75 -32.26
CA THR A 404 18.56 -21.86 -32.23
C THR A 404 19.06 -22.06 -30.79
N PHE A 405 18.46 -21.37 -29.83
CA PHE A 405 18.80 -21.44 -28.39
C PHE A 405 18.19 -22.63 -27.65
N THR A 406 17.47 -23.50 -28.38
CA THR A 406 16.93 -24.78 -27.89
C THR A 406 17.50 -25.99 -28.66
N ALA A 407 18.48 -25.77 -29.55
CA ALA A 407 19.02 -26.80 -30.44
C ALA A 407 19.75 -27.93 -29.71
N ASP A 408 20.18 -27.71 -28.47
CA ASP A 408 20.71 -28.74 -27.59
C ASP A 408 19.62 -29.68 -27.02
N GLY A 409 18.35 -29.49 -27.43
CA GLY A 409 17.20 -30.26 -26.96
C GLY A 409 16.47 -29.61 -25.79
N ALA A 410 17.04 -28.56 -25.21
CA ALA A 410 16.57 -27.91 -24.01
C ALA A 410 16.31 -28.88 -22.84
N ASP A 411 17.34 -29.68 -22.52
CA ASP A 411 17.28 -30.84 -21.62
C ASP A 411 18.35 -30.78 -20.52
N GLY A 412 18.25 -29.79 -19.63
CA GLY A 412 19.19 -29.61 -18.53
C GLY A 412 19.23 -30.79 -17.55
N TYR A 413 18.11 -31.53 -17.43
CA TYR A 413 18.04 -32.73 -16.60
C TYR A 413 19.00 -33.80 -17.12
N LYS A 414 18.94 -34.12 -18.42
CA LYS A 414 19.86 -35.06 -19.05
C LYS A 414 21.31 -34.63 -18.87
N PHE A 415 21.62 -33.35 -19.11
CA PHE A 415 23.00 -32.85 -18.97
C PHE A 415 23.55 -32.90 -17.54
N THR A 416 22.67 -32.92 -16.55
CA THR A 416 23.02 -32.96 -15.11
C THR A 416 23.09 -34.39 -14.58
N TRP A 417 22.10 -35.22 -14.87
CA TRP A 417 21.88 -36.52 -14.19
C TRP A 417 22.16 -37.75 -15.04
N GLU A 418 22.35 -37.62 -16.35
CA GLU A 418 22.57 -38.74 -17.24
C GLU A 418 23.98 -38.73 -17.84
N ALA A 419 24.64 -39.89 -17.79
CA ALA A 419 25.91 -40.11 -18.48
C ALA A 419 25.80 -39.84 -19.99
N SER A 420 24.64 -40.18 -20.58
CA SER A 420 24.32 -39.93 -21.99
C SER A 420 24.26 -38.44 -22.36
N GLY A 421 24.10 -37.56 -21.36
CA GLY A 421 24.12 -36.11 -21.51
C GLY A 421 25.53 -35.52 -21.55
N SER A 422 26.54 -36.28 -21.13
CA SER A 422 27.94 -35.86 -21.18
C SER A 422 28.60 -36.26 -22.49
N ALA A 423 29.57 -35.47 -22.95
CA ALA A 423 30.25 -35.74 -24.22
C ALA A 423 31.06 -37.05 -24.21
N ASP A 424 31.51 -37.49 -23.03
CA ASP A 424 32.18 -38.78 -22.83
C ASP A 424 31.21 -39.96 -22.70
N GLY A 425 29.90 -39.72 -22.70
CA GLY A 425 28.86 -40.73 -22.54
C GLY A 425 28.86 -41.45 -21.18
N THR A 426 29.66 -41.02 -20.20
CA THR A 426 29.92 -41.76 -18.95
C THR A 426 29.80 -40.90 -17.70
N THR A 427 30.11 -39.60 -17.75
CA THR A 427 30.13 -38.74 -16.57
C THR A 427 28.72 -38.30 -16.17
N ILE A 428 28.36 -38.48 -14.90
CA ILE A 428 27.16 -37.87 -14.28
C ILE A 428 27.58 -36.60 -13.52
N LYS A 429 27.41 -35.42 -14.13
CA LYS A 429 27.94 -34.15 -13.62
C LYS A 429 27.38 -33.74 -12.26
N ALA A 430 26.16 -34.16 -11.92
CA ALA A 430 25.56 -33.96 -10.61
C ALA A 430 26.40 -34.48 -9.42
N ASN A 431 27.29 -35.44 -9.66
CA ASN A 431 28.12 -36.07 -8.62
C ASN A 431 29.55 -35.52 -8.59
N GLU A 432 29.87 -34.53 -9.42
CA GLU A 432 31.23 -34.07 -9.69
C GLU A 432 31.44 -32.65 -9.15
N GLN A 433 31.56 -32.51 -7.83
CA GLN A 433 31.65 -31.20 -7.17
C GLN A 433 32.83 -30.35 -7.65
N THR A 434 34.00 -30.96 -7.86
CA THR A 434 35.22 -30.24 -8.22
C THR A 434 35.30 -29.94 -9.73
N ARG A 435 34.88 -30.90 -10.55
CA ARG A 435 34.93 -30.78 -12.02
C ARG A 435 33.73 -30.04 -12.60
N PHE A 436 32.57 -30.09 -11.93
CA PHE A 436 31.30 -29.53 -12.37
C PHE A 436 30.50 -28.87 -11.21
N PRO A 437 31.07 -27.91 -10.45
CA PRO A 437 30.44 -27.32 -9.26
C PRO A 437 29.08 -26.68 -9.52
N ALA A 438 28.81 -26.11 -10.69
CA ALA A 438 27.50 -25.53 -11.02
C ALA A 438 26.41 -26.61 -11.16
N PHE A 439 26.74 -27.72 -11.83
CA PHE A 439 25.84 -28.87 -11.96
C PHE A 439 25.61 -29.53 -10.60
N TYR A 440 26.68 -29.69 -9.81
CA TYR A 440 26.60 -30.21 -8.46
C TYR A 440 25.75 -29.31 -7.55
N SER A 441 25.97 -27.99 -7.55
CA SER A 441 25.22 -27.04 -6.72
C SER A 441 23.73 -27.07 -7.05
N ALA A 442 23.37 -27.14 -8.34
CA ALA A 442 21.98 -27.31 -8.75
C ALA A 442 21.38 -28.64 -8.29
N ALA A 443 22.13 -29.73 -8.47
CA ALA A 443 21.71 -31.09 -8.14
C ALA A 443 21.47 -31.31 -6.64
N HIS A 444 22.25 -30.63 -5.80
CA HIS A 444 22.20 -30.74 -4.34
C HIS A 444 21.44 -29.58 -3.67
N TYR A 445 20.74 -28.76 -4.45
CA TYR A 445 19.87 -27.72 -3.92
C TYR A 445 18.74 -28.32 -3.07
N THR A 446 18.52 -27.71 -1.91
CA THR A 446 17.38 -27.98 -1.04
C THR A 446 16.60 -26.69 -0.84
N PRO A 447 15.28 -26.67 -1.12
CA PRO A 447 14.46 -25.48 -0.89
C PRO A 447 14.50 -25.03 0.57
N THR A 448 14.61 -23.72 0.80
CA THR A 448 14.42 -23.11 2.12
C THR A 448 12.95 -23.21 2.50
N LEU A 449 12.64 -23.91 3.59
CA LEU A 449 11.28 -24.12 4.07
C LEU A 449 11.01 -23.34 5.38
N PRO A 450 9.77 -22.88 5.61
CA PRO A 450 9.37 -22.36 6.91
C PRO A 450 9.62 -23.37 8.04
N THR A 451 9.85 -22.88 9.25
CA THR A 451 10.07 -23.73 10.43
C THR A 451 8.95 -24.77 10.60
N GLY A 452 9.34 -26.04 10.77
CA GLY A 452 8.39 -27.15 10.94
C GLY A 452 7.74 -27.66 9.65
N LYS A 453 8.09 -27.12 8.46
CA LYS A 453 7.66 -27.68 7.17
C LYS A 453 8.76 -28.57 6.58
N THR A 454 8.33 -29.65 5.95
CA THR A 454 9.19 -30.61 5.23
C THR A 454 8.61 -30.89 3.85
N LEU A 455 9.46 -31.37 2.93
CA LEU A 455 8.97 -31.90 1.66
C LEU A 455 8.16 -33.17 1.91
N THR A 456 7.05 -33.33 1.19
CA THR A 456 6.14 -34.48 1.31
C THR A 456 5.57 -34.85 -0.06
N GLY A 457 4.82 -35.94 -0.16
CA GLY A 457 4.13 -36.31 -1.40
C GLY A 457 5.08 -36.60 -2.57
N SER A 458 4.67 -36.21 -3.78
CA SER A 458 5.35 -36.61 -5.02
C SER A 458 6.66 -35.87 -5.29
N ILE A 459 6.97 -34.81 -4.54
CA ILE A 459 8.23 -34.09 -4.69
C ILE A 459 9.39 -34.74 -3.95
N VAL A 460 9.11 -35.64 -2.99
CA VAL A 460 10.15 -36.36 -2.26
C VAL A 460 10.94 -37.25 -3.23
N GLY A 461 12.27 -37.10 -3.23
CA GLY A 461 13.17 -37.84 -4.11
C GLY A 461 13.26 -37.31 -5.55
N LYS A 462 12.50 -36.27 -5.90
CA LYS A 462 12.69 -35.56 -7.17
C LYS A 462 14.02 -34.80 -7.15
N LYS A 463 14.65 -34.73 -8.32
CA LYS A 463 16.00 -34.20 -8.47
C LYS A 463 15.96 -32.81 -9.11
N TRP A 464 16.62 -31.87 -8.46
CA TRP A 464 16.92 -30.57 -9.03
C TRP A 464 18.05 -30.69 -10.05
N PHE A 465 18.12 -29.79 -11.02
CA PHE A 465 19.14 -29.82 -12.06
C PHE A 465 19.50 -28.42 -12.55
N LEU A 466 20.65 -28.31 -13.22
CA LEU A 466 21.08 -27.07 -13.86
C LEU A 466 20.31 -26.94 -15.19
N PRO A 467 19.45 -25.92 -15.38
CA PRO A 467 18.63 -25.79 -16.57
C PRO A 467 19.47 -25.51 -17.81
N SER A 468 19.00 -25.96 -18.97
CA SER A 468 19.57 -25.53 -20.24
C SER A 468 19.18 -24.08 -20.56
N LEU A 469 19.88 -23.47 -21.52
CA LEU A 469 19.56 -22.14 -22.02
C LEU A 469 18.10 -22.02 -22.47
N GLY A 470 17.66 -22.98 -23.28
CA GLY A 470 16.28 -23.05 -23.75
C GLY A 470 15.24 -23.22 -22.64
N GLU A 471 15.62 -23.70 -21.46
CA GLU A 471 14.75 -23.77 -20.28
C GLU A 471 14.76 -22.45 -19.49
N VAL A 472 15.92 -21.80 -19.34
CA VAL A 472 16.03 -20.47 -18.74
C VAL A 472 15.21 -19.43 -19.51
N LEU A 473 15.36 -19.38 -20.83
CA LEU A 473 14.62 -18.42 -21.68
C LEU A 473 13.10 -18.63 -21.64
N LYS A 474 12.61 -19.84 -21.30
CA LYS A 474 11.17 -20.11 -21.15
C LYS A 474 10.56 -19.37 -19.95
N ILE A 475 11.33 -19.01 -18.92
CA ILE A 475 10.82 -18.26 -17.75
C ILE A 475 10.04 -17.04 -18.22
N TYR A 476 10.63 -16.24 -19.11
CA TYR A 476 10.10 -14.93 -19.47
C TYR A 476 8.84 -15.01 -20.33
N GLY A 477 8.79 -15.96 -21.27
CA GLY A 477 7.58 -16.21 -22.05
C GLY A 477 6.46 -16.84 -21.22
N ALA A 478 6.79 -17.82 -20.36
CA ALA A 478 5.81 -18.50 -19.51
C ALA A 478 5.14 -17.57 -18.50
N LEU A 479 5.87 -16.55 -18.04
CA LEU A 479 5.41 -15.59 -17.05
C LEU A 479 4.86 -14.30 -17.67
N LYS A 480 4.64 -14.25 -19.00
CA LYS A 480 4.13 -13.07 -19.73
C LYS A 480 5.01 -11.83 -19.57
N ASP A 481 6.29 -12.04 -19.30
CA ASP A 481 7.24 -10.95 -19.07
C ASP A 481 7.72 -10.34 -20.38
N ILE A 482 7.81 -11.18 -21.41
CA ILE A 482 8.09 -10.80 -22.79
C ILE A 482 6.89 -11.26 -23.62
N GLY A 483 6.42 -10.40 -24.53
CA GLY A 483 5.36 -10.75 -25.47
C GLY A 483 5.75 -11.93 -26.36
N PRO A 484 4.80 -12.61 -27.01
CA PRO A 484 5.11 -13.68 -27.94
C PRO A 484 5.76 -13.09 -29.20
N ALA A 485 7.08 -12.92 -29.24
CA ALA A 485 7.73 -12.43 -30.45
C ALA A 485 9.20 -12.81 -30.60
N GLY A 486 9.46 -13.56 -31.68
CA GLY A 486 10.68 -13.45 -32.47
C GLY A 486 11.96 -14.00 -31.85
N GLY A 487 12.96 -14.17 -32.71
CA GLY A 487 14.32 -14.56 -32.33
C GLY A 487 15.06 -13.52 -31.49
N LEU A 488 16.27 -13.87 -31.04
CA LEU A 488 17.19 -12.95 -30.39
C LEU A 488 18.09 -12.26 -31.42
N TYR A 489 18.59 -11.08 -31.06
CA TYR A 489 19.49 -10.26 -31.85
C TYR A 489 20.84 -10.16 -31.15
N SER A 490 21.93 -10.18 -31.91
CA SER A 490 23.25 -9.88 -31.39
C SER A 490 23.36 -8.38 -31.06
N ARG A 491 24.11 -8.02 -30.01
CA ARG A 491 24.34 -6.62 -29.66
C ARG A 491 25.11 -5.88 -30.76
N SER A 492 24.59 -4.73 -31.20
CA SER A 492 25.31 -3.84 -32.12
C SER A 492 26.41 -3.08 -31.39
N MET A 493 27.62 -3.07 -31.95
CA MET A 493 28.76 -2.31 -31.44
C MET A 493 28.97 -0.98 -32.19
N GLY A 494 28.06 -0.63 -33.11
CA GLY A 494 28.22 0.50 -34.02
C GLY A 494 29.11 0.19 -35.23
N GLY A 495 29.05 1.02 -36.27
CA GLY A 495 29.88 0.86 -37.48
C GLY A 495 29.65 -0.44 -38.27
N GLY A 496 28.50 -1.11 -38.09
CA GLY A 496 28.21 -2.41 -38.69
C GLY A 496 28.84 -3.61 -37.96
N MET A 497 29.52 -3.39 -36.84
CA MET A 497 30.09 -4.44 -36.00
C MET A 497 29.05 -4.99 -35.02
N MET A 498 29.13 -6.29 -34.73
CA MET A 498 28.22 -6.99 -33.83
C MET A 498 29.00 -7.80 -32.80
N ASP A 499 28.53 -7.79 -31.56
CA ASP A 499 29.02 -8.66 -30.49
C ASP A 499 28.21 -9.96 -30.50
N LEU A 500 28.81 -11.01 -31.06
CA LEU A 500 28.21 -12.33 -31.16
C LEU A 500 28.24 -13.09 -29.83
N ASN A 501 28.88 -12.55 -28.78
CA ASN A 501 28.85 -13.14 -27.44
C ASN A 501 27.67 -12.65 -26.62
N TYR A 502 26.93 -11.63 -27.09
CA TYR A 502 25.79 -11.07 -26.38
C TYR A 502 24.55 -11.05 -27.27
N TRP A 503 23.51 -11.76 -26.84
CA TRP A 503 22.22 -11.80 -27.53
C TRP A 503 21.11 -11.31 -26.63
N GLN A 504 20.15 -10.63 -27.23
CA GLN A 504 19.04 -10.01 -26.51
C GLN A 504 17.76 -10.18 -27.30
N TRP A 505 16.62 -10.19 -26.60
CA TRP A 505 15.34 -9.98 -27.27
C TRP A 505 15.40 -8.63 -28.01
N GLY A 506 14.75 -8.53 -29.18
CA GLY A 506 15.01 -7.44 -30.12
C GLY A 506 15.03 -6.03 -29.52
N PRO A 507 15.71 -5.06 -30.15
CA PRO A 507 16.03 -3.75 -29.56
C PRO A 507 14.81 -2.93 -29.08
N TYR A 508 13.60 -3.28 -29.53
CA TYR A 508 12.35 -2.69 -29.03
C TYR A 508 11.79 -3.37 -27.77
N SER A 509 12.37 -4.48 -27.29
CA SER A 509 11.87 -5.29 -26.17
C SER A 509 12.60 -5.05 -24.85
N GLU A 510 13.83 -4.54 -24.87
CA GLU A 510 14.62 -4.23 -23.66
C GLU A 510 14.03 -3.08 -22.85
N GLY A 511 13.26 -2.18 -23.49
CA GLY A 511 12.46 -1.15 -22.83
C GLY A 511 11.06 -1.61 -22.38
N HIS A 512 10.72 -2.90 -22.55
CA HIS A 512 9.38 -3.46 -22.38
C HIS A 512 9.35 -4.74 -21.53
N LEU A 513 10.33 -4.94 -20.65
CA LEU A 513 10.16 -5.94 -19.58
C LEU A 513 8.94 -5.56 -18.77
N SER A 514 7.90 -6.40 -18.83
CA SER A 514 6.67 -6.08 -18.12
C SER A 514 6.86 -6.18 -16.61
N GLY A 515 7.92 -6.83 -16.11
CA GLY A 515 8.20 -7.01 -14.68
C GLY A 515 7.44 -8.18 -14.06
N MET A 516 6.76 -8.97 -14.89
CA MET A 516 5.94 -10.11 -14.50
C MET A 516 6.78 -11.30 -14.01
N ALA A 517 7.93 -11.59 -14.64
CA ALA A 517 8.81 -12.64 -14.14
C ALA A 517 9.40 -12.27 -12.77
N PRO A 518 10.01 -11.09 -12.54
CA PRO A 518 10.39 -10.61 -11.21
C PRO A 518 9.29 -10.77 -10.16
N MET A 519 8.08 -10.37 -10.53
CA MET A 519 6.91 -10.43 -9.66
C MET A 519 6.57 -11.87 -9.23
N ALA A 520 6.57 -12.82 -10.16
CA ALA A 520 6.23 -14.22 -9.89
C ALA A 520 7.10 -14.83 -8.78
N PHE A 521 8.37 -14.43 -8.70
CA PHE A 521 9.27 -14.87 -7.63
C PHE A 521 9.10 -14.01 -6.37
N ARG A 522 9.17 -12.68 -6.50
CA ARG A 522 9.16 -11.76 -5.35
C ARG A 522 7.88 -11.81 -4.52
N GLN A 523 6.72 -12.04 -5.14
CA GLN A 523 5.45 -12.07 -4.41
C GLN A 523 5.30 -13.27 -3.46
N VAL A 524 6.18 -14.27 -3.57
CA VAL A 524 6.29 -15.41 -2.64
C VAL A 524 7.66 -15.44 -1.96
N ASN A 525 8.29 -14.27 -1.80
CA ASN A 525 9.62 -14.07 -1.20
C ASN A 525 10.80 -14.75 -1.92
N GLY A 526 10.65 -15.15 -3.19
CA GLY A 526 11.76 -15.67 -3.99
C GLY A 526 12.65 -14.59 -4.60
N VAL A 527 13.83 -15.01 -5.08
CA VAL A 527 14.81 -14.17 -5.76
C VAL A 527 14.41 -13.96 -7.21
N SER A 528 14.46 -12.70 -7.66
CA SER A 528 14.13 -12.27 -9.03
C SER A 528 15.04 -12.93 -10.08
N PRO A 529 14.49 -13.48 -11.19
CA PRO A 529 15.25 -14.19 -12.23
C PRO A 529 15.88 -13.23 -13.25
N VAL A 530 16.37 -12.08 -12.80
CA VAL A 530 16.88 -10.99 -13.68
C VAL A 530 18.37 -10.78 -13.57
N SER A 531 19.03 -11.62 -12.77
CA SER A 531 20.48 -11.72 -12.76
C SER A 531 20.89 -12.84 -13.69
N LEU A 532 21.97 -12.60 -14.44
CA LEU A 532 22.63 -13.60 -15.27
C LEU A 532 22.85 -14.89 -14.47
N MET A 533 22.32 -16.02 -14.96
CA MET A 533 22.44 -17.33 -14.33
C MET A 533 23.15 -18.31 -15.26
N LEU A 534 23.99 -19.18 -14.69
CA LEU A 534 24.63 -20.23 -15.46
C LEU A 534 23.58 -21.21 -16.00
N THR A 535 23.81 -21.67 -17.22
CA THR A 535 23.02 -22.73 -17.84
C THR A 535 23.86 -23.99 -17.98
N SER A 536 23.21 -25.12 -18.19
CA SER A 536 23.90 -26.35 -18.56
C SER A 536 24.36 -26.34 -20.01
N SER A 537 24.01 -25.33 -20.81
CA SER A 537 24.28 -25.29 -22.25
C SER A 537 25.66 -24.73 -22.57
N GLN A 538 26.16 -25.11 -23.75
CA GLN A 538 27.44 -24.67 -24.28
C GLN A 538 27.35 -24.48 -25.79
N THR A 539 28.26 -23.70 -26.35
CA THR A 539 28.41 -23.56 -27.81
C THR A 539 29.19 -24.73 -28.42
N SER A 540 29.15 -24.84 -29.76
CA SER A 540 29.99 -25.76 -30.53
C SER A 540 31.49 -25.53 -30.34
N THR A 541 31.91 -24.33 -29.93
CA THR A 541 33.30 -24.00 -29.58
C THR A 541 33.67 -24.39 -28.15
N GLY A 542 32.73 -24.94 -27.38
CA GLY A 542 32.93 -25.34 -25.98
C GLY A 542 32.91 -24.17 -25.01
N ALA A 543 32.31 -23.02 -25.37
CA ALA A 543 32.10 -21.92 -24.45
C ALA A 543 30.81 -22.14 -23.65
N GLY A 544 30.88 -21.98 -22.33
CA GLY A 544 29.68 -22.01 -21.47
C GLY A 544 28.74 -20.84 -21.78
N ILE A 545 27.46 -21.03 -21.47
CA ILE A 545 26.44 -20.01 -21.70
C ILE A 545 25.78 -19.65 -20.38
N ALA A 546 25.73 -18.36 -20.09
CA ALA A 546 24.91 -17.80 -19.02
C ALA A 546 23.77 -17.01 -19.65
N ALA A 547 22.63 -16.95 -18.97
CA ALA A 547 21.49 -16.21 -19.49
C ALA A 547 20.64 -15.59 -18.39
N ASP A 548 20.06 -14.45 -18.72
CA ASP A 548 18.87 -13.89 -18.09
C ASP A 548 17.91 -13.48 -19.23
N TYR A 549 17.47 -12.21 -19.26
CA TYR A 549 16.86 -11.63 -20.45
C TYR A 549 17.80 -11.59 -21.66
N HIS A 550 19.09 -11.71 -21.42
CA HIS A 550 20.13 -11.75 -22.41
C HIS A 550 20.83 -13.10 -22.37
N VAL A 551 21.51 -13.45 -23.44
CA VAL A 551 22.34 -14.64 -23.53
C VAL A 551 23.77 -14.19 -23.68
N GLU A 552 24.63 -14.64 -22.77
CA GLU A 552 26.05 -14.34 -22.77
C GLU A 552 26.87 -15.62 -23.01
N ILE A 553 27.58 -15.65 -24.16
CA ILE A 553 28.50 -16.72 -24.53
C ILE A 553 29.85 -16.44 -23.90
N GLY A 554 30.38 -17.42 -23.17
CA GLY A 554 31.53 -17.22 -22.28
C GLY A 554 31.18 -16.31 -21.08
N GLY A 555 29.90 -16.00 -20.89
CA GLY A 555 29.39 -15.23 -19.77
C GLY A 555 29.66 -15.95 -18.46
N TYR A 556 30.00 -15.18 -17.43
CA TYR A 556 30.32 -15.69 -16.11
C TYR A 556 29.20 -15.31 -15.14
N SER A 557 28.76 -16.30 -14.35
CA SER A 557 27.93 -16.05 -13.18
C SER A 557 28.30 -17.05 -12.08
N GLN A 558 28.26 -16.62 -10.83
CA GLN A 558 28.32 -17.52 -9.67
C GLN A 558 26.92 -18.00 -9.27
N LYS A 559 25.87 -17.54 -9.95
CA LYS A 559 24.49 -17.82 -9.60
C LYS A 559 23.95 -18.93 -10.48
N VAL A 560 23.36 -19.91 -9.83
CA VAL A 560 22.66 -21.02 -10.44
C VAL A 560 21.23 -21.02 -9.94
N ARG A 561 20.27 -21.10 -10.86
CA ARG A 561 18.86 -21.31 -10.51
C ARG A 561 18.48 -22.76 -10.79
N PRO A 562 18.29 -23.59 -9.77
CA PRO A 562 17.94 -24.99 -9.96
C PRO A 562 16.53 -25.14 -10.54
N PHE A 563 16.36 -26.07 -11.47
CA PHE A 563 15.07 -26.45 -12.04
C PHE A 563 14.69 -27.87 -11.62
N ILE A 564 13.40 -28.20 -11.69
CA ILE A 564 12.89 -29.52 -11.30
C ILE A 564 11.80 -30.00 -12.24
N HIS A 565 11.80 -31.31 -12.49
CA HIS A 565 10.67 -32.04 -13.07
C HIS A 565 9.79 -32.62 -11.96
N TYR A 566 8.55 -32.12 -11.82
CA TYR A 566 7.65 -32.47 -10.71
C TYR A 566 6.63 -33.55 -11.03
#